data_AF-A0A2H6B947-F1
#
_entry.id   AF-A0A2H6B947-F1
#
_cell.length_a   1.000
_cell.length_b   1.000
_cell.length_c   1.000
_cell.angle_alpha   90.00
_cell.angle_beta   90.00
_cell.angle_gamma   90.00
#
_symmetry.space_group_name_H-M   'P 1'
#
loop_
_entity.id
_entity.type
_entity.pdbx_description
1 polymer ?
#
loop_
_entity_poly.entity_id
_entity_poly.type
_entity_poly.pdbx_seq_one_letter_code
_entity_poly.pdbx_strand_id
1 'polypeptide(L)'
;MALVANLAETTALASALDVDHGVLLDLLAQTPVGSPYAGIKGELMRSRSYPVSFALDLAAKDLELVTEARELLALDGHLADATRKLFEQAKEAGLGSFDLSAVYEVCAPAGERRDQREPHTPAGVRARVPPRSDNAEPQSPRRAETAEAGGDDSPAAGTLAL
;
A
#
# COMPACT_ATOMS: atom_id res chain seq x y z
N MET A 1 7.74 8.50 1.02
CA MET A 1 6.85 9.65 1.28
C MET A 1 6.82 10.64 0.12
N ALA A 2 7.96 11.13 -0.36
CA ALA A 2 8.00 12.12 -1.46
C ALA A 2 7.20 11.73 -2.73
N LEU A 3 7.23 10.46 -3.13
CA LEU A 3 6.40 9.96 -4.25
C LEU A 3 4.89 10.23 -4.03
N VAL A 4 4.39 9.99 -2.82
CA VAL A 4 2.97 10.16 -2.47
C VAL A 4 2.62 11.64 -2.36
N ALA A 5 3.50 12.47 -1.78
CA ALA A 5 3.32 13.91 -1.75
C ALA A 5 3.24 14.50 -3.17
N ASN A 6 4.19 14.14 -4.04
CA ASN A 6 4.21 14.59 -5.42
C ASN A 6 2.97 14.12 -6.20
N LEU A 7 2.53 12.88 -5.98
CA LEU A 7 1.29 12.37 -6.57
C LEU A 7 0.06 13.15 -6.09
N ALA A 8 -0.01 13.47 -4.80
CA ALA A 8 -1.09 14.26 -4.22
C ALA A 8 -1.17 15.67 -4.84
N GLU A 9 -0.05 16.38 -4.93
CA GLU A 9 0.01 17.69 -5.60
C GLU A 9 -0.35 17.61 -7.09
N THR A 10 0.17 16.62 -7.80
CA THR A 10 -0.14 16.43 -9.23
C THR A 10 -1.63 16.13 -9.45
N THR A 11 -2.22 15.32 -8.58
CA THR A 11 -3.66 15.00 -8.61
C THR A 11 -4.50 16.23 -8.29
N ALA A 12 -4.07 17.05 -7.32
CA ALA A 12 -4.75 18.31 -7.00
C ALA A 12 -4.68 19.31 -8.16
N LEU A 13 -3.53 19.41 -8.83
CA LEU A 13 -3.35 20.23 -10.03
C LEU A 13 -4.24 19.74 -11.18
N ALA A 14 -4.32 18.43 -11.41
CA ALA A 14 -5.23 17.86 -12.40
C ALA A 14 -6.69 18.23 -12.11
N SER A 15 -7.11 18.16 -10.84
CA SER A 15 -8.44 18.59 -10.40
C SER A 15 -8.71 20.06 -10.75
N ALA A 16 -7.74 20.94 -10.47
CA ALA A 16 -7.84 22.37 -10.78
C ALA A 16 -7.88 22.68 -12.28
N LEU A 17 -7.39 21.75 -13.12
CA LEU A 17 -7.42 21.82 -14.58
C LEU A 17 -8.62 21.08 -15.20
N ASP A 18 -9.56 20.60 -14.38
CA ASP A 18 -10.72 19.80 -14.80
C ASP A 18 -10.32 18.49 -15.52
N VAL A 19 -9.17 17.92 -15.12
CA VAL A 19 -8.68 16.63 -15.60
C VAL A 19 -9.09 15.54 -14.61
N ASP A 20 -9.81 14.54 -15.10
CA ASP A 20 -10.19 13.37 -14.31
C ASP A 20 -8.97 12.62 -13.77
N HIS A 21 -9.03 12.21 -12.50
CA HIS A 21 -7.90 11.52 -11.85
C HIS A 21 -7.64 10.15 -12.48
N GLY A 22 -8.66 9.44 -12.94
CA GLY A 22 -8.51 8.16 -13.62
C GLY A 22 -7.68 8.32 -14.90
N VAL A 23 -8.00 9.33 -15.71
CA VAL A 23 -7.21 9.67 -16.91
C VAL A 23 -5.75 9.98 -16.56
N LEU A 24 -5.49 10.76 -15.50
CA LEU A 24 -4.13 11.02 -15.03
C LEU A 24 -3.39 9.73 -14.66
N LEU A 25 -4.03 8.85 -13.88
CA LEU A 25 -3.41 7.60 -13.41
C LEU A 25 -3.15 6.62 -14.56
N ASP A 26 -4.09 6.50 -15.50
CA ASP A 26 -3.93 5.68 -16.70
C ASP A 26 -2.78 6.16 -17.58
N LEU A 27 -2.60 7.49 -17.69
CA LEU A 27 -1.48 8.07 -18.40
C LEU A 27 -0.16 7.79 -17.68
N LEU A 28 -0.08 8.03 -16.36
CA LEU A 28 1.13 7.78 -15.59
C LEU A 28 1.56 6.31 -15.66
N ALA A 29 0.61 5.38 -15.61
CA ALA A 29 0.86 3.94 -15.71
C ALA A 29 1.51 3.52 -17.05
N GLN A 30 1.35 4.32 -18.11
CA GLN A 30 1.94 4.07 -19.42
C GLN A 30 3.33 4.72 -19.60
N THR A 31 3.85 5.41 -18.58
CA THR A 31 5.15 6.09 -18.65
C THR A 31 6.25 5.33 -17.89
N PRO A 32 7.53 5.51 -18.25
CA PRO A 32 8.65 4.95 -17.48
C PRO A 32 8.76 5.47 -16.05
N VAL A 33 8.13 6.60 -15.73
CA VAL A 33 8.11 7.18 -14.38
C VAL A 33 6.91 6.69 -13.55
N GLY A 34 5.99 5.94 -14.17
CA GLY A 34 4.88 5.31 -13.49
C GLY A 34 5.36 4.28 -12.46
N SER A 35 4.64 4.20 -11.33
CA SER A 35 4.92 3.24 -10.27
C SER A 35 3.65 2.49 -9.90
N PRO A 36 3.67 1.15 -9.74
CA PRO A 36 2.53 0.41 -9.19
C PRO A 36 2.05 0.96 -7.85
N TYR A 37 2.98 1.44 -7.02
CA TYR A 37 2.66 2.06 -5.75
C TYR A 37 1.92 3.39 -5.91
N ALA A 38 2.29 4.20 -6.92
CA ALA A 38 1.57 5.42 -7.26
C ALA A 38 0.15 5.12 -7.77
N GLY A 39 -0.05 4.06 -8.55
CA GLY A 39 -1.38 3.60 -8.96
C GLY A 39 -2.27 3.23 -7.75
N ILE A 40 -1.72 2.46 -6.81
CA ILE A 40 -2.43 2.08 -5.58
C ILE A 40 -2.83 3.31 -4.77
N LYS A 41 -1.89 4.22 -4.49
CA LYS A 41 -2.17 5.42 -3.68
C LYS A 41 -3.04 6.44 -4.41
N GLY A 42 -2.89 6.55 -5.73
CA GLY A 42 -3.71 7.40 -6.58
C GLY A 42 -5.17 6.99 -6.58
N GLU A 43 -5.47 5.69 -6.59
CA GLU A 43 -6.85 5.20 -6.50
C GLU A 43 -7.50 5.53 -5.14
N LEU A 44 -6.73 5.50 -4.05
CA LEU A 44 -7.21 5.96 -2.73
C LEU A 44 -7.49 7.47 -2.74
N MET A 45 -6.65 8.28 -3.39
CA MET A 45 -6.87 9.73 -3.56
C MET A 45 -8.11 10.01 -4.42
N ARG A 46 -8.27 9.30 -5.53
CA ARG A 46 -9.41 9.43 -6.45
C ARG A 46 -10.73 9.08 -5.77
N SER A 47 -10.77 7.97 -5.05
CA SER A 47 -11.96 7.53 -4.31
C SER A 47 -12.19 8.30 -3.02
N ARG A 48 -11.18 9.07 -2.56
CA ARG A 48 -11.13 9.75 -1.24
C ARG A 48 -11.49 8.82 -0.09
N SER A 49 -11.01 7.58 -0.20
CA SER A 49 -11.17 6.54 0.80
C SER A 49 -9.78 6.11 1.22
N TYR A 50 -9.46 6.30 2.49
CA TYR A 50 -8.10 6.14 3.01
C TYR A 50 -8.00 5.01 4.05
N PRO A 51 -8.35 3.75 3.70
CA PRO A 51 -8.17 2.63 4.61
C PRO A 51 -6.68 2.47 4.92
N VAL A 52 -6.36 2.50 6.21
CA VAL A 52 -4.96 2.56 6.67
C VAL A 52 -4.18 1.32 6.23
N SER A 53 -3.24 1.51 5.29
CA SER A 53 -2.21 0.53 4.98
C SER A 53 -0.88 0.96 5.61
N PHE A 54 -0.62 2.26 5.62
CA PHE A 54 0.47 2.88 6.37
C PHE A 54 0.02 4.24 6.88
N ALA A 55 -0.02 4.39 8.20
CA ALA A 55 -0.63 5.55 8.85
C ALA A 55 0.15 6.84 8.57
N LEU A 56 -0.59 7.94 8.37
CA LEU A 56 -0.02 9.26 8.11
C LEU A 56 0.86 9.74 9.28
N ASP A 57 0.48 9.43 10.53
CA ASP A 57 1.31 9.73 11.71
C ASP A 57 2.68 9.04 11.68
N LEU A 58 2.73 7.79 11.20
CA LEU A 58 3.98 7.06 11.06
C LEU A 58 4.84 7.67 9.96
N ALA A 59 4.24 8.04 8.83
CA ALA A 59 4.93 8.74 7.76
C ALA A 59 5.48 10.11 8.19
N ALA A 60 4.71 10.87 8.98
CA ALA A 60 5.16 12.14 9.54
C ALA A 60 6.34 11.94 10.50
N LYS A 61 6.27 10.94 11.38
CA LYS A 61 7.38 10.58 12.28
C LYS A 61 8.63 10.17 11.51
N ASP A 62 8.51 9.36 10.46
CA ASP A 62 9.67 8.96 9.65
C ASP A 62 10.32 10.17 8.96
N LEU A 63 9.54 11.16 8.54
CA LEU A 63 10.06 12.41 7.96
C LEU A 63 10.75 13.31 8.99
N GLU A 64 10.25 13.36 10.23
CA GLU A 64 10.93 14.00 11.36
C GLU A 64 12.31 13.36 11.59
N LEU A 65 12.37 12.02 11.69
CA LEU A 65 13.63 11.28 11.86
C LEU A 65 14.62 11.48 10.71
N VAL A 66 14.13 11.53 9.46
CA VAL A 66 14.97 11.84 8.29
C VAL A 66 15.55 13.25 8.38
N THR A 67 14.79 14.22 8.89
CA THR A 67 15.28 15.60 9.07
C THR A 67 16.35 15.64 10.15
N GLU A 68 16.11 15.04 11.32
CA GLU A 68 17.08 14.98 12.42
C GLU A 68 18.39 14.33 11.96
N ALA A 69 18.31 13.22 11.23
CA ALA A 69 19.48 12.53 10.70
C ALA A 69 20.28 13.40 9.71
N ARG A 70 19.58 14.17 8.87
CA ARG A 70 20.21 15.10 7.92
C ARG A 70 20.91 16.25 8.62
N GLU A 71 20.29 16.83 9.65
CA GLU A 71 20.89 17.90 10.45
C GLU A 71 22.17 17.43 11.15
N LEU A 72 22.17 16.24 11.75
CA LEU A 72 23.35 15.63 12.36
C LEU A 72 24.50 15.40 11.37
N LEU A 73 24.16 15.13 10.11
CA LEU A 73 25.14 14.87 9.03
C LEU A 73 25.45 16.11 8.18
N ALA A 74 24.87 17.28 8.51
CA ALA A 74 24.97 18.50 7.71
C ALA A 74 24.59 18.30 6.22
N LEU A 75 23.51 17.56 5.96
CA LEU A 75 22.99 17.28 4.61
C LEU A 75 21.76 18.14 4.28
N ASP A 76 21.84 18.86 3.17
CA ASP A 76 20.69 19.54 2.57
C ASP A 76 19.65 18.54 2.02
N GLY A 77 18.40 18.99 1.87
CA GLY A 77 17.31 18.11 1.43
C GLY A 77 15.98 18.82 1.29
N HIS A 78 15.94 19.73 0.31
CA HIS A 78 14.76 20.53 -0.03
C HIS A 78 13.48 19.71 -0.23
N LEU A 79 13.58 18.56 -0.90
CA LEU A 79 12.40 17.71 -1.16
C LEU A 79 11.88 17.04 0.12
N ALA A 80 12.77 16.64 1.02
CA ALA A 80 12.37 16.06 2.30
C ALA A 80 11.72 17.12 3.19
N ASP A 81 12.22 18.35 3.19
CA ASP A 81 11.63 19.47 3.96
C ASP A 81 10.23 19.82 3.44
N ALA A 82 10.05 19.92 2.11
CA ALA A 82 8.75 20.14 1.50
C ALA A 82 7.76 18.99 1.78
N THR A 83 8.24 17.75 1.69
CA THR A 83 7.42 16.57 2.00
C THR A 83 7.00 16.57 3.47
N ARG A 84 7.91 16.86 4.40
CA ARG A 84 7.62 16.93 5.83
C ARG A 84 6.53 17.94 6.12
N LYS A 85 6.64 19.15 5.56
CA LYS A 85 5.64 20.22 5.73
C LYS A 85 4.22 19.78 5.32
N LEU A 86 4.08 19.11 4.17
CA LEU A 86 2.76 18.62 3.73
C LEU A 86 2.18 17.58 4.68
N PHE A 87 3.02 16.66 5.17
CA PHE A 87 2.59 15.62 6.11
C PHE A 87 2.27 16.19 7.51
N GLU A 88 3.00 17.20 7.97
CA GLU A 88 2.68 17.96 9.19
C GLU A 88 1.31 18.64 9.07
N GLN A 89 1.05 19.33 7.95
CA GLN A 89 -0.26 19.95 7.69
C GLN A 89 -1.41 18.95 7.69
N ALA A 90 -1.23 17.78 7.07
CA ALA A 90 -2.24 16.73 7.06
C ALA A 90 -2.47 16.13 8.45
N LYS A 91 -1.41 15.96 9.23
CA LYS A 91 -1.48 15.53 10.63
C LYS A 91 -2.24 16.56 11.49
N GLU A 92 -1.94 17.85 11.36
CA GLU A 92 -2.65 18.95 12.02
C GLU A 92 -4.13 19.01 11.63
N ALA A 93 -4.47 18.60 10.41
CA ALA A 93 -5.84 18.47 9.93
C ALA A 93 -6.59 17.25 10.50
N GLY A 94 -5.97 16.46 11.38
CA GLY A 94 -6.59 15.29 12.02
C GLY A 94 -6.52 14.01 11.19
N LEU A 95 -5.70 13.98 10.13
CA LEU A 95 -5.64 12.83 9.21
C LEU A 95 -4.65 11.73 9.64
N GLY A 96 -4.04 11.86 10.82
CA GLY A 96 -2.95 11.00 11.31
C GLY A 96 -3.24 9.50 11.28
N SER A 97 -4.48 9.11 11.60
CA SER A 97 -4.91 7.70 11.65
C SER A 97 -5.29 7.10 10.29
N PHE A 98 -5.39 7.92 9.24
CA PHE A 98 -5.70 7.47 7.89
C PHE A 98 -4.43 7.02 7.16
N ASP A 99 -4.60 6.37 6.01
CA ASP A 99 -3.47 6.08 5.12
C ASP A 99 -2.75 7.37 4.70
N LEU A 100 -1.42 7.32 4.51
CA LEU A 100 -0.64 8.46 4.02
C LEU A 100 -1.16 9.12 2.74
N SER A 101 -1.93 8.40 1.91
CA SER A 101 -2.60 8.98 0.74
C SER A 101 -3.59 10.10 1.09
N ALA A 102 -4.06 10.18 2.34
CA ALA A 102 -4.87 11.27 2.87
C ALA A 102 -4.17 12.64 2.83
N VAL A 103 -2.84 12.69 2.63
CA VAL A 103 -2.11 13.95 2.37
C VAL A 103 -2.68 14.73 1.17
N TYR A 104 -3.39 14.06 0.25
CA TYR A 104 -4.12 14.72 -0.82
C TYR A 104 -5.15 15.75 -0.32
N GLU A 105 -5.80 15.54 0.83
CA GLU A 105 -6.84 16.45 1.34
C GLU A 105 -6.30 17.85 1.71
N VAL A 106 -5.01 17.97 2.04
CA VAL A 106 -4.38 19.29 2.27
C VAL A 106 -3.86 19.94 0.98
N CYS A 107 -3.72 19.17 -0.11
CA CYS A 107 -3.39 19.69 -1.44
C CYS A 107 -4.65 20.05 -2.25
N ALA A 108 -5.77 19.38 -1.98
CA ALA A 108 -6.98 19.49 -2.79
C ALA A 108 -7.53 20.93 -2.85
N PRO A 109 -8.08 21.35 -4.01
CA PRO A 109 -8.66 22.67 -4.17
C PRO A 109 -9.71 22.97 -3.09
N ALA A 110 -9.83 24.24 -2.70
CA ALA A 110 -10.71 24.64 -1.59
C ALA A 110 -12.19 24.26 -1.78
N GLY A 111 -12.67 24.20 -3.03
CA GLY A 111 -14.03 23.77 -3.35
C GLY A 111 -14.28 22.26 -3.21
N GLU A 112 -13.22 21.47 -3.04
CA GLU A 112 -13.31 20.02 -3.00
C GLU A 112 -12.94 19.40 -1.65
N ARG A 113 -12.19 20.08 -0.77
CA ARG A 113 -11.76 19.51 0.51
C ARG A 113 -12.94 18.97 1.33
N ARG A 114 -12.89 17.68 1.72
CA ARG A 114 -13.91 17.09 2.60
C ARG A 114 -13.51 17.27 4.06
N ASP A 115 -14.45 17.65 4.92
CA ASP A 115 -14.21 17.72 6.37
C ASP A 115 -14.17 16.30 6.95
N GLN A 116 -12.98 15.67 6.94
CA GLN A 116 -12.79 14.26 7.39
C GLN A 116 -12.46 14.14 8.89
N ARG A 117 -13.03 14.99 9.74
CA ARG A 117 -12.74 15.01 11.20
C ARG A 117 -13.32 13.83 12.00
N GLU A 118 -14.10 12.95 11.38
CA GLU A 118 -14.66 11.81 12.12
C GLU A 118 -13.67 10.63 12.17
N PRO A 119 -13.29 10.16 13.37
CA PRO A 119 -12.46 8.97 13.49
C PRO A 119 -13.21 7.75 12.96
N HIS A 120 -12.61 7.06 11.99
CA HIS A 120 -13.14 5.77 11.54
C HIS A 120 -12.86 4.72 12.63
N THR A 121 -13.90 4.34 13.37
CA THR A 121 -13.87 3.10 14.16
C THR A 121 -13.69 1.94 13.15
N PRO A 122 -12.68 1.07 13.30
CA PRO A 122 -12.51 -0.01 12.35
C PRO A 122 -13.73 -0.93 12.44
N ALA A 123 -14.53 -0.95 11.38
CA ALA A 123 -15.58 -1.93 11.21
C ALA A 123 -14.90 -3.31 11.25
N GLY A 124 -15.17 -4.08 12.31
CA GLY A 124 -14.55 -5.36 12.55
C GLY A 124 -14.64 -6.24 11.30
N VAL A 125 -13.49 -6.49 10.66
CA VAL A 125 -13.35 -7.59 9.71
C VAL A 125 -13.51 -8.86 10.52
N ARG A 126 -14.74 -9.37 10.60
CA ARG A 126 -14.96 -10.78 10.92
C ARG A 126 -14.38 -11.56 9.75
N ALA A 127 -13.14 -12.03 9.92
CA ALA A 127 -12.58 -13.05 9.05
C ALA A 127 -13.60 -14.19 8.97
N ARG A 128 -14.15 -14.41 7.78
CA ARG A 128 -14.99 -15.57 7.51
C ARG A 128 -14.05 -16.78 7.52
N VAL A 129 -13.91 -17.42 8.67
CA VAL A 129 -13.24 -18.72 8.79
C VAL A 129 -14.10 -19.70 8.00
N PRO A 130 -13.63 -20.28 6.88
CA PRO A 130 -14.37 -21.35 6.22
C PRO A 130 -14.45 -22.54 7.20
N PRO A 131 -15.58 -23.28 7.22
CA PRO A 131 -15.70 -24.44 8.09
C PRO A 131 -14.59 -25.44 7.75
N ARG A 132 -13.87 -25.91 8.77
CA ARG A 132 -12.98 -27.07 8.64
C ARG A 132 -13.81 -28.23 8.12
N SER A 133 -13.42 -28.80 7.00
CA SER A 133 -13.97 -30.06 6.50
C SER A 133 -13.50 -31.19 7.43
N ASP A 134 -14.28 -31.49 8.44
CA ASP A 134 -14.16 -32.74 9.21
C ASP A 134 -14.70 -33.88 8.34
N ASN A 135 -13.89 -34.33 7.39
CA ASN A 135 -14.06 -35.63 6.72
C ASN A 135 -12.71 -36.35 6.70
N ALA A 136 -12.27 -36.76 7.88
CA ALA A 136 -11.40 -37.92 8.03
C ALA A 136 -12.30 -39.11 8.32
N GLU A 137 -12.86 -39.74 7.27
CA GLU A 137 -13.42 -41.08 7.44
C GLU A 137 -12.28 -42.07 7.69
N PRO A 138 -12.36 -42.89 8.76
CA PRO A 138 -11.37 -43.93 9.01
C PRO A 138 -11.55 -45.06 7.98
N GLN A 139 -10.60 -45.16 7.04
CA GLN A 139 -10.53 -46.30 6.14
C GLN A 139 -10.24 -47.58 6.93
N SER A 140 -11.23 -48.47 7.00
CA SER A 140 -11.08 -49.81 7.56
C SER A 140 -10.27 -50.72 6.61
N PRO A 141 -9.46 -51.66 7.14
CA PRO A 141 -8.41 -52.33 6.38
C PRO A 141 -8.97 -53.35 5.38
N ARG A 142 -8.57 -53.23 4.09
CA ARG A 142 -8.74 -54.31 3.12
C ARG A 142 -7.67 -55.39 3.35
N ARG A 143 -8.14 -56.64 3.34
CA ARG A 143 -7.37 -57.88 3.52
C ARG A 143 -6.23 -57.98 2.51
N ALA A 144 -5.15 -58.60 2.98
CA ALA A 144 -4.00 -59.02 2.20
C ALA A 144 -4.38 -60.01 1.10
N GLU A 145 -3.90 -59.75 -0.11
CA GLU A 145 -3.58 -60.78 -1.09
C GLU A 145 -2.21 -60.45 -1.71
N THR A 146 -1.46 -61.52 -1.90
CA THR A 146 -0.02 -61.66 -2.10
C THR A 146 0.44 -61.47 -3.55
N ALA A 147 1.78 -61.39 -3.68
CA ALA A 147 2.63 -61.63 -4.86
C ALA A 147 2.85 -60.43 -5.82
N GLU A 148 4.03 -60.17 -6.38
CA GLU A 148 5.43 -60.60 -6.20
C GLU A 148 6.31 -59.63 -7.02
N ALA A 149 7.59 -59.54 -6.66
CA ALA A 149 8.76 -59.28 -7.52
C ALA A 149 9.02 -57.90 -8.17
N GLY A 150 10.17 -57.32 -7.81
CA GLY A 150 11.23 -57.09 -8.81
C GLY A 150 11.79 -55.66 -8.98
N GLY A 151 13.11 -55.52 -8.76
CA GLY A 151 14.01 -54.54 -9.41
C GLY A 151 14.02 -53.14 -8.79
N ASP A 152 15.01 -52.72 -8.00
CA ASP A 152 16.43 -52.44 -8.30
C ASP A 152 16.69 -51.12 -9.09
N ASP A 153 17.72 -50.44 -8.60
CA ASP A 153 18.50 -49.33 -9.12
C ASP A 153 18.06 -47.84 -8.99
N SER A 154 18.96 -47.12 -8.33
CA SER A 154 19.12 -45.67 -8.18
C SER A 154 19.99 -45.13 -9.35
N PRO A 155 20.44 -43.86 -9.37
CA PRO A 155 19.76 -42.56 -9.47
C PRO A 155 20.14 -41.81 -10.79
N ALA A 156 19.58 -40.63 -11.05
CA ALA A 156 20.24 -39.66 -11.94
C ALA A 156 19.95 -38.19 -11.59
N ALA A 157 21.03 -37.45 -11.40
CA ALA A 157 21.09 -36.00 -11.29
C ALA A 157 20.74 -35.31 -12.62
N GLY A 158 20.16 -34.11 -12.54
CA GLY A 158 19.80 -33.28 -13.69
C GLY A 158 19.97 -31.78 -13.40
N THR A 159 21.22 -31.35 -13.50
CA THR A 159 21.78 -30.03 -13.88
C THR A 159 20.82 -28.83 -14.07
N LEU A 160 21.07 -27.78 -13.26
CA LEU A 160 20.77 -26.38 -13.59
C LEU A 160 21.69 -25.89 -14.72
N ALA A 161 21.10 -25.27 -15.75
CA ALA A 161 21.81 -24.38 -16.67
C ALA A 161 21.17 -22.98 -16.60
N LEU A 162 22.07 -22.01 -16.66
CA LEU A 162 21.95 -20.56 -16.46
C LEU A 162 20.86 -19.87 -17.30
#